data_AF-A0A0A9DZ81-F1
#
_entry.id   AF-A0A0A9DZ81-F1
#
_cell.length_a   1.000
_cell.length_b   1.000
_cell.length_c   1.000
_cell.angle_alpha   90.00
_cell.angle_beta   90.00
_cell.angle_gamma   90.00
#
_symmetry.space_group_name_H-M   'P 1'
#
loop_
_entity.id
_entity.type
_entity.pdbx_description
1 polymer ?
#
loop_
_entity_poly.entity_id
_entity_poly.type
_entity_poly.pdbx_seq_one_letter_code
_entity_poly.pdbx_strand_id
1 'polypeptide(L)' 'MFVSLLKCIPFIIFFLFKVFLLTLPLKVTRGDSVKVSFSMVRSKENHRLMDMEFTYELHEFSGKQHPAITTKMYLE' A
#
# COMPACT_ATOMS: atom_id res chain seq x y z
N MET A 1 10.18 3.91 6.25
CA MET A 1 10.39 3.27 4.93
C MET A 1 9.23 3.69 4.04
N PHE A 2 9.46 4.54 3.03
CA PHE A 2 8.43 4.92 2.06
C PHE A 2 8.26 3.74 1.10
N VAL A 3 7.13 3.03 1.18
CA VAL A 3 6.83 1.94 0.26
C VAL A 3 6.33 2.56 -1.04
N SER A 4 7.26 2.91 -1.94
CA SER A 4 6.93 3.24 -3.33
C SER A 4 6.57 1.95 -4.06
N LEU A 5 5.27 1.65 -4.13
CA LEU A 5 4.75 0.51 -4.89
C LEU A 5 4.78 0.82 -6.39
N LEU A 6 5.98 0.75 -6.98
CA LEU A 6 6.18 0.93 -8.41
C LEU A 6 5.90 -0.38 -9.17
N LYS A 7 4.65 -0.80 -9.20
CA LYS A 7 4.18 -1.81 -10.16
C LYS A 7 2.72 -1.54 -10.50
N CYS A 8 2.51 -0.95 -11.68
CA CYS A 8 1.43 -1.25 -12.63
C CYS A 8 1.06 0.00 -13.43
N ILE A 9 1.89 0.48 -14.35
CA ILE A 9 1.34 1.41 -15.34
C ILE A 9 2.07 1.30 -16.72
N PRO A 10 1.38 0.89 -17.82
CA PRO A 10 1.75 1.24 -19.19
C PRO A 10 1.23 2.64 -19.63
N PHE A 11 0.51 3.34 -18.75
CA PHE A 11 0.10 4.76 -18.77
C PHE A 11 0.98 5.80 -17.99
N ILE A 12 2.12 5.46 -17.37
CA ILE A 12 3.02 6.41 -16.69
C ILE A 12 4.00 6.86 -17.75
N ILE A 13 3.61 7.87 -18.50
CA ILE A 13 4.60 8.85 -18.98
C ILE A 13 4.19 10.28 -18.52
N PHE A 14 3.03 10.46 -17.86
CA PHE A 14 2.53 11.80 -17.51
C PHE A 14 2.24 12.09 -16.02
N PHE A 15 2.23 11.10 -15.12
CA PHE A 15 1.98 11.33 -13.69
C PHE A 15 3.18 10.89 -12.84
N LEU A 16 3.94 11.87 -12.35
CA LEU A 16 5.23 11.76 -11.65
C LEU A 16 5.15 11.19 -10.20
N PHE A 17 4.46 10.07 -9.98
CA PHE A 17 4.27 9.41 -8.67
C PHE A 17 3.25 10.08 -7.73
N LYS A 18 2.51 9.23 -7.00
CA LYS A 18 1.63 9.63 -5.89
C LYS A 18 2.11 8.93 -4.61
N VAL A 19 2.26 9.70 -3.53
CA VAL A 19 2.75 9.22 -2.23
C VAL A 19 1.56 9.01 -1.30
N PHE A 20 1.55 7.87 -0.62
CA PHE A 20 0.53 7.53 0.36
C PHE A 20 1.17 7.37 1.74
N LEU A 21 0.58 8.02 2.74
CA LEU A 21 1.00 7.89 4.13
C LEU A 21 0.26 6.73 4.76
N LEU A 22 1.00 5.80 5.36
CA LEU A 22 0.42 4.76 6.20
C LEU A 22 -0.02 5.39 7.51
N THR A 23 -1.21 5.01 7.99
CA THR A 23 -1.77 5.51 9.25
C THR A 23 -0.88 5.20 10.46
N LEU A 24 -0.07 4.13 10.38
CA LEU A 24 0.85 3.72 11.41
C LEU A 24 2.28 3.61 10.84
N PRO A 25 3.28 4.19 11.51
CA PRO A 25 4.67 4.08 11.08
C PRO A 25 5.15 2.64 11.29
N LEU A 26 5.45 1.96 10.18
CA LEU A 26 5.99 0.61 10.21
C LEU A 26 7.49 0.64 10.54
N LYS A 27 7.86 0.07 11.69
CA LYS A 27 9.25 -0.20 12.04
C LYS A 27 9.64 -1.55 11.42
N VAL A 28 10.62 -1.53 10.54
CA VAL A 28 11.14 -2.71 9.85
C VAL A 28 12.63 -2.78 10.14
N THR A 29 13.11 -3.94 10.55
CA THR A 29 14.52 -4.21 10.79
C THR A 29 15.10 -5.09 9.68
N ARG A 30 16.44 -5.15 9.60
CA ARG A 30 17.10 -5.93 8.56
C ARG A 30 16.84 -7.42 8.79
N GLY A 31 16.23 -8.08 7.82
CA GLY A 31 15.87 -9.50 7.90
C GLY A 31 14.37 -9.74 8.06
N ASP A 32 13.59 -8.70 8.39
CA ASP A 32 12.14 -8.79 8.42
C ASP A 32 11.57 -8.88 6.99
N SER A 33 10.52 -9.67 6.84
CA SER A 33 9.78 -9.80 5.58
C SER A 33 8.46 -9.03 5.68
N VAL A 34 8.18 -8.21 4.67
CA VAL A 34 6.91 -7.47 4.58
C VAL A 34 6.15 -8.03 3.39
N LYS A 35 4.99 -8.63 3.65
CA LYS A 35 4.03 -8.98 2.60
C LYS A 35 3.09 -7.80 2.40
N VAL A 36 2.83 -7.48 1.16
CA VAL A 36 1.99 -6.34 0.79
C VAL A 36 0.95 -6.82 -0.22
N SER A 37 -0.30 -6.49 0.04
CA SER A 37 -1.43 -6.68 -0.85
C SER A 37 -2.01 -5.32 -1.16
N PHE A 38 -2.23 -5.04 -2.45
CA PHE A 38 -2.78 -3.78 -2.90
C PHE A 38 -3.94 -4.04 -3.84
N SER A 39 -5.07 -3.38 -3.59
CA SER A 39 -6.25 -3.39 -4.45
C SER A 39 -6.62 -1.95 -4.80
N MET A 40 -7.10 -1.77 -6.02
CA MET A 40 -7.52 -0.47 -6.53
C MET A 40 -8.73 -0.72 -7.42
N VAL A 41 -9.87 -0.16 -7.02
CA VAL A 41 -11.16 -0.38 -7.66
C VAL A 41 -11.82 0.97 -7.88
N ARG A 42 -12.59 1.13 -8.96
CA ARG A 42 -13.40 2.34 -9.13
C ARG A 42 -14.51 2.35 -8.09
N SER A 43 -14.72 3.50 -7.46
CA SER A 43 -15.76 3.64 -6.46
C SER A 43 -17.15 3.46 -7.09
N LYS A 44 -18.07 2.84 -6.35
CA LYS A 44 -19.45 2.65 -6.78
C LYS A 44 -20.24 3.95 -6.75
N GLU A 45 -19.86 4.89 -5.88
CA GLU A 45 -20.57 6.15 -5.66
C GLU A 45 -20.25 7.19 -6.74
N ASN A 46 -18.99 7.23 -7.18
CA ASN A 46 -18.56 8.11 -8.25
C ASN A 46 -17.47 7.41 -9.07
N HIS A 47 -17.74 7.19 -10.35
CA HIS A 47 -16.84 6.52 -11.28
C HIS A 47 -15.55 7.31 -11.56
N ARG A 48 -15.47 8.58 -11.12
CA ARG A 48 -14.26 9.40 -11.14
C ARG A 48 -13.34 9.13 -9.94
N LEU A 49 -13.88 8.58 -8.86
CA LEU A 49 -13.14 8.23 -7.65
C LEU A 49 -12.61 6.81 -7.72
N MET A 50 -11.47 6.58 -7.06
CA MET A 50 -10.90 5.25 -6.89
C MET A 50 -10.73 4.90 -5.43
N ASP A 51 -11.30 3.76 -5.06
CA ASP A 51 -11.15 3.13 -3.76
C ASP A 51 -9.88 2.28 -3.80
N MET A 52 -8.90 2.64 -2.99
CA MET A 52 -7.65 1.91 -2.83
C MET A 52 -7.65 1.21 -1.49
N GLU A 53 -7.26 -0.06 -1.47
CA GLU A 53 -7.03 -0.82 -0.26
C GLU A 53 -5.58 -1.30 -0.25
N PHE A 54 -4.85 -0.92 0.78
CA PHE A 54 -3.46 -1.31 0.98
C PHE A 54 -3.34 -2.10 2.28
N THR A 55 -2.99 -3.37 2.19
CA THR A 55 -2.77 -4.25 3.33
C THR A 55 -1.31 -4.63 3.41
N TYR A 56 -0.73 -4.54 4.60
CA TYR A 56 0.62 -5.03 4.84
C TYR A 56 0.68 -5.95 6.05
N GLU A 57 1.53 -6.96 5.96
CA GLU A 57 1.81 -7.94 7.01
C GLU A 57 3.31 -7.94 7.28
N LEU A 58 3.69 -7.67 8.53
CA LEU A 58 5.08 -7.73 8.97
C LEU A 58 5.38 -9.08 9.58
N HIS A 59 6.35 -9.77 8.99
CA HIS A 59 6.96 -10.97 9.54
C HIS A 59 8.34 -10.60 10.05
N GLU A 60 8.52 -10.60 11.37
CA GLU A 60 9.83 -10.40 11.96
C GLU A 60 10.75 -11.58 11.64
N PHE A 61 12.05 -11.30 11.54
CA PHE A 61 13.08 -12.33 11.43
C PHE A 61 13.06 -13.32 12.62
N SER A 62 12.59 -12.86 13.79
CA SER A 62 12.36 -13.67 14.99
C SER A 62 11.32 -14.78 14.81
N GLY A 63 10.60 -14.78 13.68
CA GLY A 63 9.46 -15.67 13.41
C GLY A 63 8.12 -15.11 13.91
N LYS A 64 8.12 -13.95 14.58
CA LYS A 64 6.90 -13.31 15.05
C LYS A 64 6.15 -12.67 13.88
N GLN A 65 4.89 -13.06 13.70
CA GLN A 65 4.00 -12.45 12.73
C GLN A 65 3.15 -11.37 13.41
N HIS A 66 3.16 -10.16 12.87
CA HIS A 66 2.24 -9.10 13.26
C HIS A 66 0.93 -9.23 12.50
N PRO A 67 -0.19 -8.75 13.07
CA PRO A 67 -1.46 -8.74 12.37
C PRO A 67 -1.38 -7.92 11.09
N ALA A 68 -2.12 -8.34 10.07
CA ALA A 68 -2.30 -7.59 8.84
C ALA A 68 -2.96 -6.24 9.15
N ILE A 69 -2.34 -5.15 8.69
CA ILE A 69 -2.89 -3.80 8.82
C ILE A 69 -3.38 -3.37 7.45
N THR A 70 -4.68 -3.10 7.35
CA THR A 70 -5.33 -2.62 6.13
C THR A 70 -5.62 -1.13 6.24
N THR A 71 -5.18 -0.37 5.25
CA THR A 71 -5.43 1.06 5.10
C THR A 71 -6.27 1.28 3.86
N LYS A 72 -7.43 1.91 4.02
CA LYS A 72 -8.28 2.34 2.91
C LYS A 72 -7.95 3.79 2.56
N MET A 73 -7.81 4.07 1.28
CA MET A 73 -7.46 5.39 0.76
C MET A 73 -8.37 5.72 -0.42
N TYR A 74 -8.70 6.99 -0.57
CA TYR A 74 -9.55 7.47 -1.66
C TYR A 74 -8.73 8.39 -2.56
N LEU A 75 -8.83 8.16 -3.87
CA LEU A 75 -8.25 9.04 -4.87
C LEU A 75 -9.37 9.80 -5.60
N GLU A 76 -9.32 11.13 -5.51
CA GLU A 76 -10.06 12.06 -6.38
C GLU A 76 -9.22 12.50 -7.57
#